data_AF-A0A7X0HW45-F1
#
_entry.id   AF-A0A7X0HW45-F1
#
_cell.length_a   1.000
_cell.length_b   1.000
_cell.length_c   1.000
_cell.angle_alpha   90.00
_cell.angle_beta   90.00
_cell.angle_gamma   90.00
#
_symmetry.space_group_name_H-M   'P 1'
#
loop_
_entity.id
_entity.type
_entity.pdbx_description
1 polymer ?
#
loop_
_entity_poly.entity_id
_entity_poly.type
_entity_poly.pdbx_seq_one_letter_code
_entity_poly.pdbx_strand_id
1 'polypeptide(L)'
;MNLNEYNIDGIIEDYGDYIDNFGASAIEFYNFVIVERDFLEGVKDKLSNEQKRNLLVYDLNFIHKAESIYNFLKDDINFSEIANPIKHWWWHVDKIAKGSLSIKFDYTIDVNVTA
;
A
#
# COMPACT_ATOMS: atom_id res chain seq x y z
N MET A 1 4.98 0.84 -21.40
CA MET A 1 5.78 0.36 -20.25
C MET A 1 5.69 -1.16 -20.23
N ASN A 2 6.83 -1.84 -20.36
CA ASN A 2 6.90 -3.30 -20.48
C ASN A 2 6.99 -3.89 -19.06
N LEU A 3 6.00 -4.68 -18.65
CA LEU A 3 5.97 -5.26 -17.29
C LEU A 3 7.04 -6.32 -17.07
N ASN A 4 7.60 -6.88 -18.14
CA ASN A 4 8.56 -7.98 -18.09
C ASN A 4 9.93 -7.60 -17.49
N GLU A 5 10.15 -6.33 -17.14
CA GLU A 5 11.39 -5.83 -16.53
C GLU A 5 11.30 -5.69 -15.00
N TYR A 6 10.10 -5.78 -14.40
CA TYR A 6 9.89 -5.59 -12.96
C TYR A 6 9.47 -6.88 -12.28
N ASN A 7 10.13 -7.22 -11.18
CA ASN A 7 9.71 -8.30 -10.30
C ASN A 7 8.51 -7.83 -9.46
N ILE A 8 7.30 -7.90 -10.03
CA ILE A 8 6.06 -7.43 -9.37
C ILE A 8 5.82 -8.15 -8.04
N ASP A 9 6.09 -9.46 -7.98
CA ASP A 9 5.92 -10.21 -6.74
C ASP A 9 6.88 -9.70 -5.66
N GLY A 10 8.14 -9.44 -6.02
CA GLY A 10 9.11 -8.81 -5.12
C GLY A 10 8.67 -7.42 -4.63
N ILE A 11 8.11 -6.58 -5.50
CA ILE A 11 7.59 -5.25 -5.10
C ILE A 11 6.40 -5.39 -4.14
N ILE A 12 5.52 -6.36 -4.35
CA ILE A 12 4.39 -6.62 -3.44
C ILE A 12 4.91 -7.12 -2.09
N GLU A 13 5.93 -7.99 -2.08
CA GLU A 13 6.57 -8.49 -0.87
C GLU A 13 7.28 -7.36 -0.10
N ASP A 14 8.11 -6.55 -0.78
CA ASP A 14 8.80 -5.40 -0.19
C ASP A 14 7.79 -4.41 0.43
N TYR A 15 6.70 -4.08 -0.29
CA TYR A 15 5.60 -3.28 0.25
C TYR A 15 5.07 -3.82 1.58
N GLY A 16 4.83 -5.14 1.65
CA GLY A 16 4.37 -5.81 2.87
C GLY A 16 5.39 -5.79 4.01
N ASP A 17 6.65 -6.11 3.71
CA ASP A 17 7.73 -6.18 4.70
C ASP A 17 8.01 -4.82 5.36
N TYR A 18 7.93 -3.73 4.59
CA TYR A 18 8.09 -2.37 5.11
C TYR A 18 6.88 -1.92 5.94
N ILE A 19 5.67 -2.38 5.64
CA ILE A 19 4.50 -2.17 6.53
C ILE A 19 4.72 -2.87 7.86
N ASP A 20 5.38 -4.03 7.87
CA ASP A 20 5.59 -4.80 9.08
C ASP A 20 6.68 -4.24 9.98
N ASN A 21 7.79 -3.76 9.40
CA ASN A 21 8.99 -3.40 10.14
C ASN A 21 9.37 -1.90 10.05
N PHE A 22 8.61 -1.09 9.32
CA PHE A 22 8.80 0.35 9.10
C PHE A 22 10.14 0.79 8.47
N GLY A 23 11.02 -0.14 8.09
CA GLY A 23 12.34 0.17 7.54
C GLY A 23 13.27 0.84 8.56
N ALA A 24 14.34 1.49 8.09
CA ALA A 24 15.27 2.19 8.98
C ALA A 24 14.92 3.69 9.17
N SER A 25 14.10 4.27 8.29
CA SER A 25 13.72 5.69 8.36
C SER A 25 12.39 6.00 7.66
N ALA A 26 11.80 7.16 7.99
CA ALA A 26 10.58 7.65 7.33
C ALA A 26 10.76 7.84 5.81
N ILE A 27 11.95 8.25 5.35
CA ILE A 27 12.26 8.42 3.93
C ILE A 27 12.25 7.06 3.21
N GLU A 28 12.87 6.04 3.81
CA GLU A 28 12.84 4.69 3.25
C GLU A 28 11.41 4.15 3.20
N PHE A 29 10.66 4.26 4.31
CA PHE A 29 9.27 3.85 4.34
C PHE A 29 8.46 4.54 3.24
N TYR A 30 8.67 5.83 3.03
CA TYR A 30 7.99 6.56 1.97
C TYR A 30 8.34 6.02 0.57
N ASN A 31 9.61 5.73 0.30
CA ASN A 31 10.02 5.18 -0.99
C ASN A 31 9.46 3.77 -1.23
N PHE A 32 9.57 2.88 -0.25
CA PHE A 32 9.19 1.46 -0.42
C PHE A 32 7.70 1.18 -0.16
N VAL A 33 6.99 2.08 0.53
CA VAL A 33 5.55 1.89 0.80
C VAL A 33 4.69 2.83 -0.03
N ILE A 34 5.00 4.13 -0.05
CA ILE A 34 4.13 5.10 -0.70
C ILE A 34 4.33 5.12 -2.22
N VAL A 35 5.58 5.15 -2.68
CA VAL A 35 5.90 5.21 -4.12
C VAL A 35 5.66 3.87 -4.81
N GLU A 36 6.04 2.75 -4.18
CA GLU A 36 5.76 1.42 -4.75
C GLU A 36 4.25 1.14 -4.85
N ARG A 37 3.45 1.60 -3.87
CA ARG A 37 2.00 1.45 -3.95
C ARG A 37 1.37 2.28 -5.08
N ASP A 38 1.93 3.44 -5.40
CA ASP A 38 1.55 4.22 -6.60
C ASP A 38 1.87 3.46 -7.89
N PHE A 39 3.03 2.80 -7.97
CA PHE A 39 3.40 1.96 -9.11
C PHE A 39 2.42 0.79 -9.26
N LEU A 40 2.15 0.06 -8.17
CA LEU A 40 1.21 -1.08 -8.15
C LEU A 40 -0.20 -0.65 -8.56
N GLU A 41 -0.66 0.54 -8.14
CA GLU A 41 -1.93 1.10 -8.61
C GLU A 41 -1.94 1.33 -10.13
N GLY A 42 -0.84 1.85 -10.68
CA GLY A 42 -0.69 2.10 -12.12
C GLY A 42 -0.70 0.84 -12.99
N VAL A 43 -0.42 -0.33 -12.41
CA VAL A 43 -0.40 -1.62 -13.10
C VAL A 43 -1.47 -2.60 -12.63
N LYS A 44 -2.38 -2.19 -11.74
CA LYS A 44 -3.36 -3.05 -11.06
C LYS A 44 -4.20 -3.94 -11.98
N ASP A 45 -4.56 -3.43 -13.16
CA ASP A 45 -5.39 -4.14 -14.14
C ASP A 45 -4.64 -5.32 -14.79
N LYS A 46 -3.31 -5.32 -14.69
CA LYS A 46 -2.42 -6.34 -15.24
C LYS A 46 -1.95 -7.35 -14.18
N LEU A 47 -2.26 -7.12 -12.90
CA LEU A 47 -1.91 -8.03 -11.82
C LEU A 47 -2.71 -9.34 -11.94
N SER A 48 -2.05 -10.45 -11.63
CA SER A 48 -2.71 -11.75 -11.47
C SER A 48 -3.67 -11.74 -10.28
N ASN A 49 -4.57 -12.72 -10.20
CA ASN A 49 -5.47 -12.85 -9.05
C ASN A 49 -4.72 -13.11 -7.74
N GLU A 50 -3.58 -13.80 -7.81
CA GLU A 50 -2.72 -14.03 -6.66
C GLU A 50 -2.04 -12.74 -6.19
N GLN A 51 -1.47 -11.96 -7.12
CA GLN A 51 -0.87 -10.65 -6.83
C GLN A 51 -1.89 -9.68 -6.23
N LYS A 52 -3.11 -9.62 -6.78
CA LYS A 52 -4.20 -8.80 -6.24
C LYS A 52 -4.57 -9.22 -4.81
N ARG A 53 -4.58 -10.53 -4.54
CA ARG A 53 -4.88 -11.07 -3.20
C ARG A 53 -3.79 -10.68 -2.21
N ASN A 54 -2.52 -10.86 -2.57
CA ASN A 54 -1.38 -10.51 -1.70
C ASN A 54 -1.35 -9.00 -1.42
N LEU A 55 -1.53 -8.17 -2.46
CA LEU A 55 -1.62 -6.73 -2.31
C LEU A 55 -2.79 -6.32 -1.38
N LEU A 56 -3.96 -6.95 -1.51
CA LEU A 56 -5.09 -6.68 -0.62
C LEU A 56 -4.78 -7.02 0.84
N VAL A 57 -4.07 -8.14 1.10
CA VAL A 57 -3.66 -8.51 2.46
C VAL A 57 -2.74 -7.43 3.07
N TYR A 58 -1.77 -6.94 2.30
CA TYR A 58 -0.88 -5.88 2.76
C TYR A 58 -1.59 -4.53 2.90
N ASP A 59 -2.48 -4.17 1.98
CA ASP A 59 -3.32 -2.96 2.08
C ASP A 59 -4.17 -2.98 3.38
N LEU A 60 -4.75 -4.14 3.73
CA LEU A 60 -5.49 -4.32 4.99
C LEU A 60 -4.58 -4.17 6.22
N ASN A 61 -3.36 -4.71 6.16
CA ASN A 61 -2.38 -4.58 7.23
C ASN A 61 -1.92 -3.13 7.40
N PHE A 62 -1.69 -2.39 6.30
CA PHE A 62 -1.39 -0.95 6.32
C PHE A 62 -2.48 -0.18 7.09
N ILE A 63 -3.75 -0.44 6.78
CA ILE A 63 -4.88 0.22 7.44
C ILE A 63 -4.95 -0.16 8.92
N HIS A 64 -4.75 -1.44 9.24
CA HIS A 64 -4.70 -1.90 10.62
C HIS A 64 -3.59 -1.21 11.43
N LYS A 65 -2.44 -0.96 10.80
CA LYS A 65 -1.27 -0.31 11.39
C LYS A 65 -1.24 1.21 11.20
N ALA A 66 -2.29 1.83 10.65
CA ALA A 66 -2.26 3.24 10.24
C ALA A 66 -1.82 4.19 11.36
N GLU A 67 -2.25 3.97 12.61
CA GLU A 67 -1.81 4.77 13.75
C GLU A 67 -0.30 4.63 14.03
N SER A 68 0.23 3.41 13.95
CA SER A 68 1.66 3.14 14.15
C SER A 68 2.49 3.77 13.03
N ILE A 69 2.05 3.61 11.79
CA ILE A 69 2.69 4.22 10.61
C ILE A 69 2.66 5.74 10.72
N TYR A 70 1.50 6.33 11.06
CA TYR A 70 1.40 7.78 11.25
C TYR A 70 2.36 8.28 12.32
N ASN A 71 2.44 7.60 13.46
CA ASN A 71 3.35 7.97 14.54
C ASN A 71 4.83 7.85 14.14
N PHE A 72 5.18 6.89 13.29
CA PHE A 72 6.53 6.73 12.75
C PHE A 72 6.89 7.87 11.77
N LEU A 73 5.93 8.35 10.97
CA LEU A 73 6.19 9.32 9.90
C LEU A 73 6.01 10.79 10.30
N LYS A 74 5.19 11.09 11.32
CA LYS A 74 4.68 12.45 11.59
C LYS A 74 5.74 13.51 11.90
N ASP A 75 6.93 13.09 12.33
CA ASP A 75 8.01 14.02 12.67
C ASP A 75 8.82 14.45 11.43
N ASP A 76 8.84 13.60 10.40
CA ASP A 76 9.60 13.82 9.16
C ASP A 76 8.70 14.24 7.97
N ILE A 77 7.40 13.92 8.04
CA ILE A 77 6.45 14.13 6.93
C ILE A 77 5.38 15.17 7.32
N ASN A 78 5.30 16.24 6.53
CA ASN A 78 4.22 17.21 6.65
C ASN A 78 2.97 16.78 5.87
N PHE A 79 2.09 16.02 6.52
CA PHE A 79 0.83 15.54 5.92
C PHE A 79 -0.11 16.66 5.42
N SER A 80 0.03 17.90 5.89
CA SER A 80 -0.78 19.03 5.41
C SER A 80 -0.43 19.47 3.98
N GLU A 81 0.75 19.11 3.49
CA GLU A 81 1.24 19.44 2.15
C GLU A 81 0.92 18.35 1.11
N ILE A 82 0.38 17.20 1.53
CA ILE A 82 0.04 16.11 0.63
C ILE A 82 -1.18 16.49 -0.22
N ALA A 83 -0.93 16.68 -1.52
CA ALA A 83 -1.94 17.04 -2.52
C ALA A 83 -2.53 15.84 -3.27
N ASN A 84 -2.06 14.62 -2.99
CA ASN A 84 -2.49 13.42 -3.70
C ASN A 84 -4.01 13.22 -3.55
N PRO A 85 -4.72 12.80 -4.61
CA PRO A 85 -6.15 12.54 -4.54
C PRO A 85 -6.47 11.38 -3.59
N ILE A 86 -7.65 11.38 -2.97
CA ILE A 86 -8.09 10.32 -2.03
C ILE A 86 -8.06 8.92 -2.65
N LYS A 87 -8.20 8.79 -3.98
CA LYS A 87 -8.03 7.49 -4.67
C LYS A 87 -6.64 6.86 -4.43
N HIS A 88 -5.62 7.64 -4.08
CA HIS A 88 -4.32 7.16 -3.62
C HIS A 88 -4.27 7.21 -2.09
N TRP A 89 -5.16 6.47 -1.44
CA TRP A 89 -5.47 6.63 -0.03
C TRP A 89 -4.29 6.35 0.91
N TRP A 90 -3.29 5.56 0.49
CA TRP A 90 -2.08 5.27 1.27
C TRP A 90 -1.27 6.53 1.61
N TRP A 91 -1.37 7.57 0.78
CA TRP A 91 -0.81 8.89 1.06
C TRP A 91 -1.45 9.62 2.24
N HIS A 92 -2.66 9.22 2.62
CA HIS A 92 -3.50 9.88 3.63
C HIS A 92 -3.55 9.07 4.92
N VAL A 93 -2.44 8.40 5.29
CA VAL A 93 -2.37 7.58 6.50
C VAL A 93 -2.70 8.38 7.76
N ASP A 94 -2.42 9.68 7.80
CA ASP A 94 -2.81 10.54 8.91
C ASP A 94 -4.34 10.63 9.07
N LYS A 95 -5.10 10.65 7.96
CA LYS A 95 -6.57 10.67 7.99
C LYS A 95 -7.14 9.31 8.38
N ILE A 96 -6.49 8.22 7.97
CA ILE A 96 -6.86 6.86 8.37
C ILE A 96 -6.63 6.70 9.88
N ALA A 97 -5.44 7.06 10.37
CA ALA A 97 -5.08 7.03 11.79
C ALA A 97 -6.03 7.85 12.67
N LYS A 98 -6.46 9.03 12.19
CA LYS A 98 -7.42 9.90 12.89
C LYS A 98 -8.89 9.45 12.74
N GLY A 99 -9.16 8.40 11.95
CA GLY A 99 -10.51 7.91 11.67
C GLY A 99 -11.35 8.83 10.78
N SER A 100 -10.77 9.86 10.17
CA SER A 100 -11.47 10.78 9.26
C SER A 100 -11.55 10.28 7.82
N LEU A 101 -10.79 9.22 7.49
CA LEU A 101 -10.87 8.48 6.24
C LEU A 101 -11.06 6.99 6.54
N SER A 102 -12.16 6.41 6.04
CA SER A 102 -12.41 4.97 6.09
C SER A 102 -12.27 4.36 4.70
N ILE A 103 -11.45 3.32 4.59
CA ILE A 103 -11.23 2.60 3.34
C ILE A 103 -12.08 1.33 3.36
N LYS A 104 -12.83 1.12 2.27
CA LYS A 104 -13.61 -0.08 2.04
C LYS A 104 -13.14 -0.70 0.73
N PHE A 105 -12.82 -1.99 0.78
CA PHE A 105 -12.50 -2.74 -0.42
C PHE A 105 -13.72 -3.54 -0.82
N ASP A 106 -14.19 -3.33 -2.05
CA ASP A 106 -15.13 -4.23 -2.72
C ASP A 106 -14.29 -5.21 -3.55
N TYR A 107 -14.17 -6.44 -3.07
CA TYR A 107 -13.40 -7.49 -3.75
C TYR A 107 -14.25 -8.71 -4.05
N THR A 108 -14.05 -9.25 -5.25
CA THR A 108 -14.57 -10.55 -5.68
C THR A 108 -13.38 -11.48 -5.87
N ILE A 109 -13.40 -12.65 -5.21
CA ILE A 109 -12.37 -13.67 -5.35
C ILE A 109 -12.94 -14.82 -6.16
N ASP A 110 -12.48 -14.96 -7.40
CA ASP A 110 -12.79 -16.12 -8.24
C ASP A 110 -11.81 -17.26 -7.90
N VAL A 111 -12.33 -18.38 -7.41
CA VAL A 111 -11.55 -19.57 -7.08
C VAL A 111 -11.95 -20.70 -8.01
N ASN A 112 -10.99 -21.21 -8.80
CA ASN A 112 -11.19 -22.41 -9.60
C ASN A 112 -10.97 -23.63 -8.70
N VAL A 113 -12.04 -24.32 -8.33
CA VAL A 113 -11.96 -25.58 -7.58
C VAL A 113 -11.98 -26.73 -8.60
N THR A 114 -10.82 -27.33 -8.84
CA THR A 114 -10.71 -28.61 -9.57
C THR A 114 -10.86 -29.77 -8.59
N ALA A 115 -11.82 -30.64 -8.85
CA ALA A 115 -12.06 -31.89 -8.11
C ALA A 115 -11.01 -32.96 -8.43
#